data_AF-A0A965F3Q5-F1
#
_entry.id   AF-A0A965F3Q5-F1
#
_cell.length_a   1.000
_cell.length_b   1.000
_cell.length_c   1.000
_cell.angle_alpha   90.00
_cell.angle_beta   90.00
_cell.angle_gamma   90.00
#
_symmetry.space_group_name_H-M   'P 1'
#
loop_
_entity.id
_entity.type
_entity.pdbx_description
1 polymer ?
#
loop_
_entity_poly.entity_id
_entity_poly.type
_entity_poly.pdbx_seq_one_letter_code
_entity_poly.pdbx_strand_id
1 'polypeptide(L)'
;SPGALFQLTGFHYALLAFCCLNTLIAYGCFAEALNLWDASKVSAVLALAPLFTIATLKVIVIINPDYAFTDRLSNLSVLGAVLLMVGSALTALMPILQQRRQ
;
A
#
# COMPACT_ATOMS: atom_id res chain seq x y z
N SER A 1 -4.45 -24.76 -11.90
CA SER A 1 -5.17 -25.07 -13.16
C SER A 1 -6.39 -24.16 -13.26
N PRO A 2 -6.79 -23.71 -14.46
CA PRO A 2 -7.91 -22.78 -14.63
C PRO A 2 -9.27 -23.30 -14.13
N GLY A 3 -9.40 -24.61 -13.87
CA GLY A 3 -10.57 -25.23 -13.23
C GLY A 3 -10.73 -24.93 -11.72
N ALA A 4 -9.73 -24.36 -11.05
CA ALA A 4 -9.82 -24.01 -9.63
C ALA A 4 -10.88 -22.91 -9.34
N LEU A 5 -11.16 -22.05 -10.33
CA LEU A 5 -12.22 -21.04 -10.23
C LEU A 5 -13.61 -21.68 -10.09
N PHE A 6 -13.85 -22.81 -10.77
CA PHE A 6 -15.12 -23.52 -10.72
C PHE A 6 -15.29 -24.40 -9.46
N GLN A 7 -14.26 -24.52 -8.62
CA GLN A 7 -14.31 -25.22 -7.33
C GLN A 7 -14.49 -24.27 -6.13
N LEU A 8 -14.63 -22.96 -6.38
CA LEU A 8 -14.79 -21.97 -5.32
C LEU A 8 -16.19 -22.07 -4.70
N THR A 9 -16.25 -22.29 -3.39
CA THR A 9 -17.47 -22.18 -2.59
C THR A 9 -18.01 -20.75 -2.65
N GLY A 10 -19.33 -20.52 -2.45
CA GLY A 10 -19.94 -19.19 -2.54
C GLY A 10 -19.25 -18.10 -1.70
N PHE A 11 -18.64 -18.47 -0.57
CA PHE A 11 -17.83 -17.57 0.25
C PHE A 11 -16.55 -17.09 -0.45
N HIS A 12 -15.85 -17.96 -1.18
CA HIS A 12 -14.66 -17.56 -1.93
C HIS A 12 -15.01 -16.66 -3.12
N TYR A 13 -16.17 -16.87 -3.76
CA TYR A 13 -16.67 -15.94 -4.77
C TYR A 13 -17.00 -14.57 -4.18
N ALA A 14 -17.58 -14.52 -2.97
CA ALA A 14 -17.83 -13.26 -2.27
C ALA A 14 -16.53 -12.53 -1.93
N LEU A 15 -15.50 -13.24 -1.46
CA LEU A 15 -14.17 -12.68 -1.22
C LEU A 15 -13.50 -12.19 -2.52
N LEU A 16 -13.63 -12.94 -3.61
CA LEU A 16 -13.12 -12.56 -4.92
C LEU A 16 -13.80 -11.27 -5.41
N ALA A 17 -15.14 -11.22 -5.33
CA ALA A 17 -15.91 -10.04 -5.69
C ALA A 17 -15.54 -8.82 -4.83
N PHE A 18 -15.40 -9.03 -3.51
CA PHE A 18 -14.93 -7.98 -2.59
C PHE A 18 -13.53 -7.47 -2.97
N CYS A 19 -12.60 -8.37 -3.28
CA CYS A 19 -11.25 -8.01 -3.71
C CYS A 19 -11.26 -7.20 -5.02
N CYS A 20 -12.05 -7.63 -6.01
CA CYS A 20 -12.23 -6.91 -7.28
C CYS A 20 -12.82 -5.51 -7.03
N LEU A 21 -13.88 -5.40 -6.23
CA LEU A 21 -14.50 -4.12 -5.90
C LEU A 21 -13.56 -3.19 -5.14
N ASN A 22 -12.84 -3.70 -4.14
CA ASN A 22 -11.88 -2.91 -3.37
C ASN A 22 -10.79 -2.32 -4.28
N THR A 23 -10.28 -3.13 -5.20
CA THR A 23 -9.28 -2.70 -6.20
C THR A 23 -9.84 -1.64 -7.14
N LEU A 24 -11.07 -1.84 -7.63
CA LEU A 24 -11.73 -0.94 -8.56
C LEU A 24 -12.03 0.43 -7.92
N ILE A 25 -12.53 0.42 -6.68
CA ILE A 25 -12.79 1.64 -5.90
C ILE A 25 -11.48 2.37 -5.60
N ALA A 26 -10.44 1.65 -5.15
CA ALA A 26 -9.15 2.25 -4.85
C ALA A 26 -8.51 2.92 -6.08
N TYR A 27 -8.50 2.25 -7.23
CA TYR A 27 -7.99 2.84 -8.47
C TYR A 27 -8.88 3.96 -9.00
N GLY A 28 -10.20 3.90 -8.80
CA GLY A 28 -11.12 4.98 -9.14
C GLY A 28 -10.81 6.27 -8.38
N CYS A 29 -10.72 6.20 -7.04
CA CYS A 29 -10.32 7.35 -6.23
C CYS A 29 -8.89 7.82 -6.52
N PHE A 30 -7.97 6.90 -6.86
CA PHE A 30 -6.61 7.24 -7.25
C PHE A 30 -6.57 8.04 -8.56
N ALA A 31 -7.34 7.63 -9.57
CA ALA A 31 -7.45 8.35 -10.83
C ALA A 31 -8.06 9.75 -10.63
N GLU A 32 -9.07 9.87 -9.76
CA GLU A 32 -9.67 11.15 -9.41
C GLU A 32 -8.71 12.05 -8.62
N ALA A 33 -7.90 11.47 -7.73
CA ALA A 33 -6.83 12.19 -7.02
C ALA A 33 -5.75 12.71 -7.97
N LEU A 34 -5.39 11.98 -9.04
CA LEU A 34 -4.48 12.49 -10.08
C LEU A 34 -5.06 13.66 -10.87
N ASN A 35 -6.38 13.75 -10.99
CA ASN A 35 -7.06 14.85 -11.67
C ASN A 35 -7.17 16.11 -10.80
N LEU A 36 -7.21 15.95 -9.47
CA LEU A 36 -7.39 17.04 -8.51
C LEU A 36 -6.09 17.50 -7.83
N TRP A 37 -5.10 16.62 -7.68
CA TRP A 37 -3.82 16.90 -7.03
C TRP A 37 -2.66 16.76 -8.02
N ASP A 38 -1.60 17.56 -7.81
CA ASP A 38 -0.33 17.38 -8.51
C ASP A 38 0.14 15.93 -8.40
N ALA A 39 0.55 15.33 -9.52
CA ALA A 39 1.05 13.95 -9.58
C ALA A 39 2.15 13.67 -8.54
N SER A 40 2.92 14.70 -8.18
CA SER A 40 3.96 14.64 -7.14
C SER A 40 3.40 14.35 -5.74
N LYS A 41 2.27 14.95 -5.36
CA LYS A 41 1.62 14.72 -4.07
C LYS A 41 0.98 13.34 -3.99
N VAL A 42 0.38 12.91 -5.10
CA VAL A 42 -0.24 11.58 -5.22
C VAL A 42 0.82 10.47 -5.14
N SER A 43 1.97 10.65 -5.80
CA SER A 43 3.11 9.73 -5.71
C SER A 43 3.66 9.60 -4.28
N ALA A 44 3.69 10.69 -3.51
CA ALA A 44 4.10 10.67 -2.11
C ALA A 44 3.21 9.77 -1.25
N VAL A 45 1.89 9.88 -1.43
CA VAL A 45 0.91 9.08 -0.68
C VAL A 45 1.01 7.59 -1.05
N LEU A 46 1.21 7.27 -2.34
CA LEU A 46 1.40 5.89 -2.78
C LEU A 46 2.61 5.21 -2.13
N ALA A 47 3.70 5.96 -1.91
CA ALA A 47 4.88 5.39 -1.26
C ALA A 47 4.66 5.06 0.23
N LEU A 48 3.61 5.60 0.86
CA LEU A 48 3.21 5.24 2.22
C LEU A 48 2.41 3.93 2.26
N ALA A 49 1.82 3.48 1.15
CA ALA A 49 1.03 2.25 1.08
C ALA A 49 1.81 1.00 1.58
N PRO A 50 3.05 0.72 1.14
CA PRO A 50 3.81 -0.43 1.67
C PRO A 50 4.11 -0.31 3.17
N LEU A 51 4.23 0.91 3.71
CA LEU A 51 4.40 1.12 5.15
C LEU A 51 3.14 0.80 5.93
N PHE A 52 1.98 1.19 5.41
CA PHE A 52 0.70 0.85 6.02
C PHE A 52 0.51 -0.67 6.09
N THR A 53 0.89 -1.39 5.04
CA THR A 53 0.88 -2.86 5.00
C THR A 53 1.79 -3.45 6.07
N ILE A 54 3.02 -2.96 6.20
CA ILE A 54 3.99 -3.41 7.23
C ILE A 54 3.49 -3.10 8.65
N ALA A 55 2.94 -1.91 8.88
CA ALA A 55 2.41 -1.49 10.17
C ALA A 55 1.22 -2.37 10.59
N THR A 56 0.30 -2.62 9.66
CA THR A 56 -0.86 -3.49 9.89
C THR A 56 -0.43 -4.92 10.19
N LEU A 57 0.55 -5.46 9.46
CA LEU A 57 1.16 -6.76 9.76
C LEU A 57 1.74 -6.81 11.18
N LYS A 58 2.47 -5.77 11.60
CA LYS A 58 2.98 -5.68 12.98
C LYS A 58 1.88 -5.67 14.03
N VAL A 59 0.78 -4.94 13.80
CA VAL A 59 -0.37 -4.90 14.70
C VAL A 59 -1.04 -6.27 14.81
N ILE A 60 -1.20 -6.97 13.68
CA ILE A 60 -1.79 -8.32 13.65
C ILE A 60 -0.92 -9.32 14.43
N VAL A 61 0.41 -9.27 14.27
CA VAL A 61 1.34 -10.14 15.01
C VAL A 61 1.28 -9.88 16.52
N ILE A 62 1.07 -8.64 16.95
CA ILE A 62 0.88 -8.32 18.39
C ILE A 62 -0.42 -8.93 18.93
N ILE A 63 -1.49 -8.92 18.13
CA ILE A 63 -2.81 -9.43 18.53
C ILE A 63 -2.88 -10.96 18.45
N ASN A 64 -2.20 -11.59 17.49
CA ASN A 64 -2.18 -13.03 17.31
C ASN A 64 -0.73 -13.56 17.10
N PRO A 65 -0.02 -13.96 18.18
CA PRO A 65 1.37 -14.36 18.11
C PRO A 65 1.63 -15.70 17.36
N ASP A 66 0.58 -16.48 17.09
CA ASP A 66 0.66 -17.74 16.32
C ASP A 66 0.73 -17.51 14.79
N TYR A 67 0.57 -16.27 14.31
CA TYR A 67 0.84 -15.89 12.93
C TYR A 67 2.35 -15.88 12.66
N ALA A 68 2.94 -17.07 12.57
CA ALA A 68 4.36 -17.34 12.41
C ALA A 68 4.92 -17.05 10.99
N PHE A 69 4.53 -15.93 10.38
CA PHE A 69 5.29 -15.29 9.30
C PHE A 69 6.30 -14.24 9.84
N THR A 70 6.48 -14.23 11.16
CA THR A 70 7.26 -13.29 11.97
C THR A 70 8.78 -13.28 11.66
N ASP A 71 9.30 -14.19 10.85
CA ASP A 71 10.75 -14.28 10.61
C ASP A 71 11.30 -13.38 9.48
N ARG A 72 10.46 -12.57 8.80
CA ARG A 72 10.91 -11.68 7.70
C ARG A 72 10.87 -10.19 7.98
N LEU A 73 10.37 -9.77 9.15
CA LEU A 73 10.44 -8.37 9.59
C LEU A 73 11.70 -8.13 10.43
N SER A 74 12.86 -8.37 9.80
CA SER A 74 14.16 -8.02 10.37
C SER A 74 14.27 -6.51 10.60
N ASN A 75 15.16 -6.08 11.50
CA ASN A 75 15.51 -4.67 11.71
C ASN A 75 15.86 -3.96 10.39
N LEU A 76 16.36 -4.70 9.39
CA LEU A 76 16.63 -4.21 8.04
C LEU A 76 15.37 -3.75 7.29
N SER A 77 14.24 -4.45 7.45
CA SER A 77 12.96 -4.09 6.82
C SER A 77 12.38 -2.81 7.43
N VAL A 78 12.60 -2.60 8.74
CA VAL A 78 12.21 -1.36 9.43
C VAL A 78 13.07 -0.18 8.96
N LEU A 79 14.39 -0.39 8.83
CA LEU A 79 15.29 0.62 8.29
C LEU A 79 14.94 1.00 6.85
N GLY A 80 14.68 0.00 6.00
CA GLY A 80 14.22 0.20 4.62
C GLY A 80 12.90 0.96 4.55
N ALA A 81 11.95 0.65 5.43
CA ALA A 81 10.68 1.36 5.56
C ALA A 81 10.89 2.87 5.88
N VAL A 82 11.74 3.19 6.86
CA VAL A 82 12.05 4.59 7.20
C VAL A 82 12.74 5.32 6.06
N LEU A 83 13.73 4.68 5.41
CA LEU A 83 14.42 5.24 4.24
C LEU A 83 13.47 5.52 3.08
N LEU A 84 12.53 4.60 2.78
CA LEU A 84 11.50 4.79 1.77
C LEU A 84 10.60 5.98 2.11
N MET A 85 10.16 6.10 3.36
CA MET A 85 9.31 7.22 3.81
C MET A 85 10.00 8.57 3.57
N VAL A 86 11.26 8.69 3.98
CA VAL A 86 12.05 9.93 3.85
C VAL A 86 12.34 10.22 2.38
N GLY A 87 12.73 9.22 1.59
CA GLY A 87 13.01 9.37 0.16
C GLY A 87 11.80 9.82 -0.64
N SER A 88 10.62 9.27 -0.34
CA SER A 88 9.38 9.66 -1.02
C SER A 88 8.88 11.04 -0.61
N ALA A 89 9.00 11.41 0.68
CA ALA A 89 8.72 12.77 1.13
C ALA A 89 9.64 13.80 0.44
N LEU A 90 10.95 13.52 0.37
CA LEU A 90 11.93 14.36 -0.32
C LEU A 90 11.64 14.50 -1.82
N THR A 91 11.35 13.38 -2.50
CA THR A 91 11.08 13.38 -3.95
C THR A 91 9.81 14.17 -4.29
N ALA A 92 8.79 14.10 -3.44
CA ALA A 92 7.56 14.88 -3.59
C ALA A 92 7.72 16.37 -3.23
N LEU A 93 8.59 16.69 -2.27
CA LEU A 93 8.88 18.08 -1.86
C LEU A 93 9.87 18.79 -2.80
N MET A 94 10.72 18.04 -3.51
CA MET A 94 11.73 18.57 -4.43
C MET A 94 11.16 19.54 -5.49
N PRO A 95 10.07 19.21 -6.23
CA PRO A 95 9.48 20.16 -7.18
C PRO A 95 8.86 21.38 -6.50
N ILE A 96 8.28 21.23 -5.29
CA ILE A 96 7.73 22.34 -4.51
C ILE A 96 8.83 23.32 -4.06
N LEU A 97 10.00 22.80 -3.66
CA LEU A 97 11.16 23.62 -3.29
C LEU A 97 11.78 24.34 -4.50
N GLN A 98 11.77 23.73 -5.68
CA GLN A 98 12.21 24.38 -6.91
C GLN A 98 11.25 25.49 -7.36
N GLN A 99 9.94 25.27 -7.25
CA GLN A 99 8.92 26.28 -7.56
C GLN A 99 8.93 27.47 -6.58
N ARG A 100 9.39 27.27 -5.33
CA ARG A 100 9.60 28.35 -4.34
C ARG A 100 10.88 29.17 -4.57
N ARG A 101 11.80 28.71 -5.43
CA ARG A 101 13.05 29.41 -5.78
C ARG A 101 12.97 30.16 -7.12
N GLN A 102 11.84 30.07 -7.83
CA GLN A 102 11.49 30.94 -8.96
C GLN A 102 10.51 32.01 -8.47
#